data_AF-A0A9Q1MVE2-F1
#
_entry.id   AF-A0A9Q1MVE2-F1
#
_cell.length_a   1.000
_cell.length_b   1.000
_cell.length_c   1.000
_cell.angle_alpha   90.00
_cell.angle_beta   90.00
_cell.angle_gamma   90.00
#
_symmetry.space_group_name_H-M   'P 1'
#
loop_
_entity.id
_entity.type
_entity.pdbx_description
1 polymer ?
#
loop_
_entity_poly.entity_id
_entity_poly.type
_entity_poly.pdbx_seq_one_letter_code
_entity_poly.pdbx_strand_id
1 'polypeptide(L)'
;MAENDLKLLSAWPSPYVMRPLLIHDGKPICESLIIVEYIDENWNSGLFILLSDPYDRAIARFWATYIDDKWLTLMSELGKAQGEEAKAEVQEKLQEALVPLEEAFVKCGKGKTFFGGDNIGYIDIAFGVHFGLDKGNKIYVRS
;
A
#
# COMPACT_ATOMS: atom_id res chain seq x y z
N MET A 1 23.37 13.61 -22.26
CA MET A 1 22.55 12.89 -21.26
C MET A 1 21.18 12.78 -21.88
N ALA A 2 20.78 11.58 -22.29
CA ALA A 2 19.48 11.40 -22.95
C ALA A 2 18.38 11.69 -21.93
N GLU A 3 17.35 12.39 -22.40
CA GLU A 3 16.12 12.71 -21.69
C GLU A 3 15.40 11.40 -21.40
N ASN A 4 15.49 10.90 -20.15
CA ASN A 4 14.78 9.68 -19.73
C ASN A 4 13.29 9.99 -19.63
N ASP A 5 12.53 9.65 -20.67
CA ASP A 5 11.08 9.77 -20.75
C ASP A 5 10.40 8.84 -19.72
N LEU A 6 10.22 9.32 -18.49
CA LEU A 6 9.41 8.64 -17.47
C LEU A 6 7.94 8.97 -17.72
N LYS A 7 7.20 8.03 -18.34
CA LYS A 7 5.77 8.18 -18.62
C LYS A 7 4.96 7.31 -17.67
N LEU A 8 4.34 7.93 -16.67
CA LEU A 8 3.28 7.31 -15.89
C LEU A 8 2.00 7.33 -16.72
N LEU A 9 1.69 6.24 -17.41
CA LEU A 9 0.38 6.06 -18.03
C LEU A 9 -0.57 5.56 -16.94
N SER A 10 -1.55 6.38 -16.58
CA SER A 10 -2.48 6.10 -15.49
C SER A 10 -3.37 4.86 -15.70
N ALA A 11 -3.31 4.19 -16.86
CA ALA A 11 -4.08 2.98 -17.11
C ALA A 11 -3.51 2.15 -18.29
N TRP A 12 -3.41 0.83 -18.11
CA TRP A 12 -3.60 -0.08 -19.25
C TRP A 12 -5.07 0.03 -19.69
N PRO A 13 -5.39 0.18 -21.00
CA PRO A 13 -6.76 0.33 -21.47
C PRO A 13 -7.50 -1.02 -21.45
N SER A 14 -7.69 -1.59 -20.25
CA SER A 14 -8.70 -2.61 -20.02
C SER A 14 -9.97 -1.91 -19.53
N PRO A 15 -11.13 -2.12 -20.19
CA PRO A 15 -12.39 -1.58 -19.70
C PRO A 15 -12.87 -2.23 -18.39
N TYR A 16 -12.15 -3.24 -17.86
CA TYR A 16 -12.56 -4.01 -16.69
C TYR A 16 -11.68 -3.82 -15.45
N VAL A 17 -10.39 -3.49 -15.61
CA VAL A 17 -9.47 -3.31 -14.47
C VAL A 17 -8.41 -2.24 -14.80
N MET A 18 -8.38 -1.17 -14.02
CA MET A 18 -7.28 -0.21 -14.03
C MET A 18 -6.14 -0.78 -13.17
N ARG A 19 -5.00 -1.10 -13.80
CA ARG A 19 -3.74 -1.35 -13.09
C ARG A 19 -2.73 -0.27 -13.41
N PRO A 20 -1.97 0.21 -12.41
CA PRO A 20 -0.89 1.14 -12.66
C PRO A 20 0.12 0.52 -13.62
N LEU A 21 0.59 1.33 -14.56
CA LEU A 21 1.58 0.95 -15.57
C LEU A 21 2.70 1.98 -15.56
N LEU A 22 3.90 1.53 -15.22
CA LEU A 22 5.13 2.30 -15.39
C LEU A 22 5.79 1.87 -16.69
N ILE A 23 6.17 2.83 -17.55
CA ILE A 23 7.01 2.57 -18.72
C ILE A 23 8.34 3.28 -18.50
N HIS A 24 9.42 2.51 -18.44
CA HIS A 24 10.80 3.01 -18.36
C HIS A 24 11.62 2.41 -19.51
N ASP A 25 12.23 3.26 -20.34
CA ASP A 25 12.98 2.86 -21.54
C ASP A 25 12.20 1.93 -22.48
N GLY A 26 10.91 2.22 -22.67
CA GLY A 26 10.02 1.43 -23.52
C GLY A 26 9.62 0.07 -22.93
N LYS A 27 10.03 -0.24 -21.70
CA LYS A 27 9.70 -1.50 -21.00
C LYS A 27 8.52 -1.28 -20.05
N PRO A 28 7.37 -1.94 -20.27
CA PRO A 28 6.22 -1.83 -19.38
C PRO A 28 6.40 -2.65 -18.10
N ILE A 29 5.96 -2.09 -16.98
CA ILE A 29 5.97 -2.70 -15.65
C ILE A 29 4.59 -2.48 -15.04
N CYS A 30 3.94 -3.57 -14.63
CA CYS A 30 2.60 -3.59 -14.04
C CYS A 30 2.67 -4.06 -12.58
N GLU A 31 1.54 -3.91 -11.88
CA GLU A 31 1.35 -4.17 -10.45
C GLU A 31 2.00 -3.09 -9.57
N SER A 32 1.19 -2.45 -8.71
CA SER A 32 1.58 -1.29 -7.91
C SER A 32 2.82 -1.56 -7.07
N LEU A 33 2.81 -2.66 -6.31
CA LEU A 33 3.90 -3.03 -5.43
C LEU A 33 5.18 -3.36 -6.21
N ILE A 34 5.09 -4.04 -7.36
CA ILE A 34 6.25 -4.30 -8.23
C ILE A 34 6.82 -2.99 -8.78
N ILE A 35 5.97 -2.03 -9.15
CA ILE A 35 6.40 -0.70 -9.59
C ILE A 35 7.14 0.03 -8.46
N VAL A 36 6.67 -0.06 -7.23
CA VAL A 36 7.35 0.54 -6.07
C VAL A 36 8.73 -0.09 -5.85
N GLU A 37 8.84 -1.42 -5.90
CA GLU A 37 10.15 -2.10 -5.80
C GLU A 37 11.09 -1.66 -6.93
N TYR A 38 10.59 -1.59 -8.16
CA TYR A 38 11.39 -1.14 -9.31
C TYR A 38 11.90 0.29 -9.14
N ILE A 39 11.06 1.19 -8.63
CA ILE A 39 11.46 2.59 -8.39
C ILE A 39 12.55 2.65 -7.31
N ASP A 40 12.39 1.90 -6.22
CA ASP A 40 13.37 1.86 -5.13
C ASP A 40 14.74 1.34 -5.60
N GLU A 41 14.74 0.30 -6.44
CA GLU A 41 15.97 -0.27 -7.00
C GLU A 41 16.66 0.67 -8.00
N ASN A 42 15.90 1.39 -8.83
CA ASN A 42 16.45 2.21 -9.92
C ASN A 42 16.78 3.66 -9.53
N TRP A 43 16.08 4.24 -8.56
CA TRP A 43 16.23 5.64 -8.15
C TRP A 43 16.56 5.78 -6.66
N ASN A 44 17.54 5.00 -6.20
CA ASN A 44 18.04 5.07 -4.84
C ASN A 44 18.89 6.34 -4.60
N SER A 45 18.22 7.47 -4.38
CA SER A 45 18.86 8.76 -4.04
C SER A 45 19.09 8.93 -2.53
N GLY A 46 19.19 7.84 -1.77
CA GLY A 46 19.43 7.84 -0.31
C GLY A 46 18.18 7.80 0.56
N LEU A 47 16.99 7.76 -0.05
CA LEU A 47 15.72 7.46 0.62
C LEU A 47 15.27 6.07 0.15
N PHE A 48 15.44 5.07 1.03
CA PHE A 48 15.07 3.70 0.73
C PHE A 48 13.63 3.44 1.14
N ILE A 49 12.80 3.04 0.19
CA ILE A 49 11.43 2.60 0.44
C ILE A 49 11.45 1.21 1.09
N LEU A 50 12.32 0.30 0.61
CA LEU A 50 12.54 -1.00 1.23
C LEU A 50 13.74 -0.97 2.19
N LEU A 51 13.60 -1.65 3.32
CA LEU A 51 14.69 -1.80 4.28
C LEU A 51 15.85 -2.61 3.64
N SER A 52 17.08 -2.22 3.95
CA SER A 52 18.28 -2.85 3.38
C SER A 52 18.47 -4.29 3.83
N ASP A 53 18.09 -4.60 5.08
CA ASP A 53 18.18 -5.94 5.64
C ASP A 53 17.20 -6.91 4.94
N PRO A 54 17.66 -8.09 4.47
CA PRO A 54 16.80 -9.04 3.76
C PRO A 54 15.62 -9.57 4.58
N TYR A 55 15.77 -9.74 5.89
CA TYR A 55 14.70 -10.20 6.76
C TYR A 55 13.64 -9.10 6.93
N ASP A 56 14.06 -7.88 7.24
CA ASP A 56 13.17 -6.74 7.36
C ASP A 56 12.39 -6.48 6.05
N ARG A 57 13.04 -6.65 4.89
CA ARG A 57 12.41 -6.57 3.57
C ARG A 57 11.35 -7.67 3.36
N ALA A 58 11.62 -8.89 3.81
CA ALA A 58 10.64 -9.98 3.74
C ALA A 58 9.42 -9.71 4.63
N ILE A 59 9.63 -9.16 5.83
CA ILE A 59 8.55 -8.75 6.72
C ILE A 59 7.72 -7.62 6.10
N ALA A 60 8.35 -6.62 5.48
CA ALA A 60 7.64 -5.54 4.81
C ALA A 60 6.76 -6.05 3.66
N ARG A 61 7.28 -6.98 2.84
CA ARG A 61 6.52 -7.63 1.77
C ARG A 61 5.35 -8.44 2.30
N PHE A 62 5.54 -9.21 3.36
CA PHE A 62 4.46 -9.96 4.00
C PHE A 62 3.31 -9.04 4.41
N TRP A 63 3.59 -7.92 5.07
CA TRP A 63 2.55 -6.99 5.49
C TRP A 63 1.88 -6.26 4.32
N ALA A 64 2.64 -5.88 3.28
CA ALA A 64 2.05 -5.29 2.08
C ALA A 64 1.08 -6.27 1.40
N THR A 65 1.46 -7.55 1.27
CA THR A 65 0.56 -8.60 0.74
C THR A 65 -0.64 -8.83 1.65
N TYR A 66 -0.45 -8.85 2.98
CA TYR A 66 -1.57 -8.97 3.92
C TYR A 66 -2.58 -7.83 3.75
N ILE A 67 -2.09 -6.59 3.59
CA ILE A 67 -2.93 -5.41 3.34
C ILE A 67 -3.68 -5.58 2.02
N ASP A 68 -2.99 -5.88 0.91
CA ASP A 68 -3.64 -6.06 -0.39
C ASP A 68 -4.70 -7.17 -0.35
N ASP A 69 -4.41 -8.29 0.30
CA ASP A 69 -5.35 -9.42 0.34
C ASP A 69 -6.55 -9.16 1.26
N LYS A 70 -6.31 -8.66 2.48
CA LYS A 70 -7.35 -8.50 3.50
C LYS A 70 -8.09 -7.17 3.37
N TRP A 71 -7.35 -6.07 3.29
CA TRP A 71 -7.92 -4.73 3.32
C TRP A 71 -8.70 -4.41 2.04
N LEU A 72 -8.16 -4.72 0.86
CA LEU A 72 -8.89 -4.50 -0.40
C LEU A 72 -10.16 -5.33 -0.48
N THR A 73 -10.11 -6.58 -0.04
CA THR A 73 -11.28 -7.48 -0.01
C THR A 73 -12.38 -6.89 0.86
N LEU A 74 -12.05 -6.54 2.11
CA LEU A 74 -13.01 -5.98 3.06
C LEU A 74 -13.54 -4.62 2.63
N MET A 75 -12.70 -3.75 2.05
CA MET A 75 -13.15 -2.46 1.49
C MET A 75 -14.10 -2.67 0.30
N SER A 76 -13.84 -3.66 -0.56
CA SER A 76 -14.77 -4.02 -1.63
C SER A 76 -16.10 -4.57 -1.09
N GLU A 77 -16.06 -5.40 -0.04
CA GLU A 77 -17.25 -5.93 0.62
C GLU A 77 -18.07 -4.79 1.25
N LEU A 78 -17.42 -3.85 1.94
CA LEU A 78 -18.08 -2.69 2.56
C LEU A 78 -18.79 -1.84 1.51
N GLY A 79 -18.16 -1.62 0.35
CA GLY A 79 -18.76 -0.89 -0.76
C GLY A 79 -19.97 -1.60 -1.39
N LYS A 80 -20.06 -2.92 -1.27
CA LYS A 80 -21.17 -3.75 -1.79
C LYS A 80 -22.26 -4.01 -0.74
N ALA A 81 -21.97 -3.86 0.55
CA ALA A 81 -22.88 -4.15 1.64
C ALA A 81 -24.12 -3.23 1.62
N GLN A 82 -25.30 -3.84 1.77
CA GLN A 82 -26.60 -3.16 1.80
C GLN A 82 -27.24 -3.30 3.17
N GLY A 83 -27.75 -2.19 3.70
CA GLY A 83 -28.29 -2.12 5.07
C GLY A 83 -27.22 -1.81 6.11
N GLU A 84 -27.65 -1.27 7.25
CA GLU A 84 -26.75 -0.86 8.33
C GLU A 84 -26.08 -2.06 9.00
N GLU A 85 -26.80 -3.16 9.18
CA GLU A 85 -26.30 -4.38 9.82
C GLU A 85 -25.16 -5.02 9.01
N ALA A 86 -25.33 -5.20 7.70
CA ALA A 86 -24.28 -5.75 6.83
C ALA A 86 -23.04 -4.85 6.77
N LYS A 87 -23.22 -3.52 6.81
CA LYS A 87 -22.09 -2.58 6.87
C LYS A 87 -21.36 -2.64 8.21
N ALA A 88 -22.10 -2.75 9.31
CA ALA A 88 -21.52 -2.88 10.65
C ALA A 88 -20.69 -4.17 10.78
N GLU A 89 -21.16 -5.30 10.24
CA GLU A 89 -20.42 -6.57 10.24
C GLU A 89 -19.08 -6.45 9.48
N VAL A 90 -19.07 -5.80 8.31
CA VAL A 90 -17.82 -5.61 7.56
C VAL A 90 -16.90 -4.61 8.26
N GLN A 91 -17.45 -3.59 8.93
CA GLN A 91 -16.65 -2.66 9.74
C GLN A 91 -16.00 -3.35 10.95
N GLU A 92 -16.69 -4.28 11.60
CA GLU A 92 -16.12 -5.10 12.66
C GLU A 92 -14.94 -5.95 12.14
N LYS A 93 -15.10 -6.60 10.99
CA LYS A 93 -14.01 -7.34 10.31
C LYS A 93 -12.82 -6.44 9.94
N LEU A 94 -13.08 -5.20 9.50
CA LEU A 94 -12.02 -4.22 9.24
C LEU A 94 -11.27 -3.87 10.52
N GLN A 95 -11.96 -3.67 11.64
CA GLN A 95 -11.33 -3.41 12.93
C GLN A 95 -10.48 -4.61 13.39
N GLU A 96 -10.97 -5.84 13.24
CA GLU A 96 -10.21 -7.04 13.55
C GLU A 96 -8.95 -7.19 12.67
N ALA A 97 -9.04 -6.81 11.38
CA ALA A 97 -7.90 -6.82 10.46
C ALA A 97 -6.84 -5.74 10.81
N LEU A 98 -7.21 -4.70 11.56
CA LEU A 98 -6.26 -3.68 12.04
C LEU A 98 -5.42 -4.18 13.22
N VAL A 99 -5.95 -5.05 14.08
CA VAL A 99 -5.22 -5.54 15.27
C VAL A 99 -3.82 -6.09 14.94
N PRO A 100 -3.64 -7.03 13.98
CA PRO A 100 -2.32 -7.51 13.62
C PRO A 100 -1.44 -6.43 12.96
N LEU A 101 -2.03 -5.45 12.26
CA LEU A 101 -1.30 -4.32 11.66
C LEU A 101 -0.81 -3.33 12.73
N GLU A 102 -1.58 -3.10 13.79
CA GLU A 102 -1.15 -2.29 14.94
C GLU A 102 0.04 -2.94 15.65
N GLU A 103 0.00 -4.26 15.87
CA GLU A 103 1.15 -4.98 16.41
C GLU A 103 2.38 -4.91 15.48
N ALA A 104 2.15 -5.02 14.18
CA ALA A 104 3.19 -4.87 13.18
C ALA A 104 3.80 -3.48 13.23
N PHE A 105 2.98 -2.44 13.39
CA PHE A 105 3.43 -1.06 13.49
C PHE A 105 4.33 -0.84 14.71
N VAL A 106 3.94 -1.36 15.87
CA VAL A 106 4.76 -1.27 17.10
C VAL A 106 6.12 -1.95 16.89
N LYS A 107 6.15 -3.12 16.25
CA LYS A 107 7.38 -3.90 16.01
C LYS A 107 8.26 -3.25 14.93
N CYS A 108 7.69 -2.85 13.80
CA CYS A 108 8.43 -2.35 12.65
C CYS A 108 8.81 -0.88 12.79
N GLY A 109 7.86 -0.05 13.24
CA GLY A 109 8.03 1.39 13.39
C GLY A 109 8.95 1.78 14.55
N LYS A 110 9.24 0.87 15.50
CA LYS A 110 10.20 1.07 16.60
C LYS A 110 9.94 2.38 17.38
N GLY A 111 8.66 2.71 17.58
CA GLY A 111 8.22 3.94 18.27
C GLY A 111 8.30 5.23 17.44
N LYS A 112 8.52 5.12 16.12
CA LYS A 112 8.53 6.25 15.19
C LYS A 112 7.18 6.44 14.50
N THR A 113 7.11 7.46 13.65
CA THR A 113 5.88 7.91 12.99
C THR A 113 5.39 6.96 11.89
N PHE A 114 6.30 6.26 11.22
CA PHE A 114 5.99 5.38 10.08
C PHE A 114 6.43 3.94 10.34
N PHE A 115 5.88 2.98 9.59
CA PHE A 115 6.42 1.62 9.55
C PHE A 115 7.89 1.60 9.10
N GLY A 116 8.25 2.51 8.18
CA GLY A 116 9.63 2.77 7.77
C GLY A 116 10.50 3.52 8.80
N GLY A 117 9.98 3.80 9.99
CA GLY A 117 10.68 4.54 11.03
C GLY A 117 10.47 6.05 10.89
N ASP A 118 11.56 6.78 10.63
CA ASP A 118 11.55 8.24 10.49
C ASP A 118 11.05 8.71 9.11
N ASN A 119 11.02 7.82 8.11
CA ASN A 119 10.56 8.10 6.75
C ASN A 119 9.43 7.15 6.35
N ILE A 120 8.62 7.57 5.37
CA ILE A 120 7.62 6.71 4.71
C ILE A 120 8.37 5.51 4.08
N GLY A 121 7.98 4.30 4.45
CA GLY A 121 8.50 3.05 3.91
C GLY A 121 7.48 2.27 3.08
N TYR A 122 7.87 1.08 2.67
CA TYR A 122 7.08 0.21 1.79
C TYR A 122 5.67 -0.11 2.33
N ILE A 123 5.56 -0.48 3.62
CA ILE A 123 4.26 -0.77 4.26
C ILE A 123 3.41 0.50 4.32
N ASP A 124 4.01 1.66 4.60
CA ASP A 124 3.30 2.94 4.64
C ASP A 124 2.69 3.31 3.28
N ILE A 125 3.39 3.02 2.18
CA ILE A 125 2.88 3.23 0.81
C ILE A 125 1.75 2.24 0.52
N ALA A 126 1.96 0.95 0.81
CA ALA A 126 0.97 -0.10 0.58
C ALA A 126 -0.32 0.16 1.38
N PHE A 127 -0.22 0.61 2.62
CA PHE A 127 -1.37 0.90 3.45
C PHE A 127 -1.99 2.28 3.16
N GLY A 128 -1.15 3.31 3.05
CA GLY A 128 -1.55 4.72 2.96
C GLY A 128 -2.40 5.05 1.74
N VAL A 129 -2.24 4.34 0.62
CA VAL A 129 -3.05 4.52 -0.60
C VAL A 129 -4.56 4.37 -0.33
N HIS A 130 -4.94 3.57 0.66
CA HIS A 130 -6.33 3.29 1.00
C HIS A 130 -7.00 4.43 1.78
N PHE A 131 -6.23 5.30 2.43
CA PHE A 131 -6.74 6.41 3.24
C PHE A 131 -6.84 7.73 2.46
N GLY A 132 -6.04 7.91 1.42
CA GLY A 132 -6.06 9.10 0.56
C GLY A 132 -7.30 9.23 -0.34
N LEU A 133 -8.05 8.14 -0.51
CA LEU A 133 -9.30 8.10 -1.29
C LEU A 133 -10.54 8.44 -0.46
N ASP A 134 -10.41 8.53 0.87
CA ASP A 134 -11.53 8.78 1.76
C ASP A 134 -11.64 10.29 2.07
N LYS A 135 -12.21 11.06 1.14
CA LYS A 135 -12.65 12.45 1.42
C LYS A 135 -13.91 12.47 2.31
N GLY A 136 -14.03 11.58 3.29
CA GLY A 136 -15.30 11.41 4.01
C GLY A 136 -15.23 10.76 5.38
N ASN A 137 -14.44 9.70 5.58
CA ASN A 137 -14.51 8.97 6.84
C ASN A 137 -13.26 9.15 7.71
N LYS A 138 -13.44 9.80 8.86
CA LYS A 138 -12.48 9.81 9.95
C LYS A 138 -12.34 8.39 10.50
N ILE A 139 -11.29 7.69 10.11
CA ILE A 139 -10.85 6.48 10.81
C ILE A 139 -10.07 6.95 12.04
N TYR A 140 -10.69 6.82 13.21
CA TYR A 140 -10.04 7.05 14.48
C TYR A 140 -9.15 5.83 14.78
N VAL A 141 -7.85 5.93 14.47
CA VAL A 141 -6.87 5.05 15.10
C VAL A 141 -6.71 5.57 16.53
N ARG A 142 -7.09 4.75 17.52
CA ARG A 142 -6.90 5.11 18.94
C ARG A 142 -5.40 5.16 19.22
N SER A 143 -4.93 6.36 19.59
CA SER A 143 -3.64 6.58 20.25
C SER A 143 -3.61 5.98 21.65
#